data_AF-A0A7J9GME7-F1
#
_entry.id   AF-A0A7J9GME7-F1
#
_cell.length_a   1.000
_cell.length_b   1.000
_cell.length_c   1.000
_cell.angle_alpha   90.00
_cell.angle_beta   90.00
_cell.angle_gamma   90.00
#
_symmetry.space_group_name_H-M   'P 1'
#
loop_
_entity.id
_entity.type
_entity.pdbx_description
1 polymer ?
#
loop_
_entity_poly.entity_id
_entity_poly.type
_entity_poly.pdbx_seq_one_letter_code
_entity_poly.pdbx_strand_id
1 'polypeptide(L)'
;MLTTMVSLSHHLLACLTLPLLVTLLVRICKADDMYPFPCSQEIQKCDALLYHTNTGLDEVEIASYYSVDPSTFRPISHGNNKDYLIPVPCSCGDTDNGTQAYFYDVYYTVKEGDTFRNVSARFYNGQALEVGGEENNFPTGSKVTMHLICGCLESQSRTVVTYTVQQGDSLSSMATQLSTSINDIQSLNRNLTSNPDFINSGWVLYVPMAKDRIPAVPKTMTLFSMIALLIILVRRKAQQMSEEDPKPVSKNISARAFSLQNSFLYKDNIEDVTAFESDRPMIYSLEEIEEATNNFDETKKIGTGGYGYVYHGILGAK
;
A
#
# COMPACT_ATOMS: atom_id res chain seq x y z
N MET A 1 -46.55 60.99 20.55
CA MET A 1 -45.50 60.62 19.58
C MET A 1 -45.32 59.12 19.66
N LEU A 2 -45.46 58.47 18.49
CA LEU A 2 -44.91 57.17 18.05
C LEU A 2 -44.59 56.10 19.12
N THR A 3 -44.99 54.83 19.05
CA THR A 3 -45.75 54.02 18.08
C THR A 3 -45.88 52.63 18.72
N THR A 4 -47.11 52.10 18.73
CA THR A 4 -47.54 50.69 18.49
C THR A 4 -46.89 49.53 19.29
N MET A 5 -47.62 48.84 20.19
CA MET A 5 -48.73 47.87 20.00
C MET A 5 -48.26 46.43 19.65
N VAL A 6 -48.35 45.45 20.57
CA VAL A 6 -49.53 44.58 20.93
C VAL A 6 -49.43 43.25 20.15
N SER A 7 -49.17 42.10 20.81
CA SER A 7 -50.15 41.21 21.49
C SER A 7 -50.35 39.92 20.65
N LEU A 8 -50.65 38.70 21.12
CA LEU A 8 -51.14 38.18 22.39
C LEU A 8 -50.90 36.65 22.46
N SER A 9 -50.83 36.15 23.71
CA SER A 9 -51.29 34.85 24.26
C SER A 9 -50.63 33.56 23.77
N HIS A 10 -49.85 32.83 24.59
CA HIS A 10 -50.18 32.11 25.84
C HIS A 10 -51.11 30.90 25.65
N HIS A 11 -50.65 29.76 26.21
CA HIS A 11 -51.16 28.37 26.19
C HIS A 11 -50.43 27.50 25.13
N LEU A 12 -49.40 26.71 25.47
CA LEU A 12 -49.40 25.61 26.44
C LEU A 12 -47.96 25.31 26.90
N LEU A 13 -47.78 25.24 28.21
CA LEU A 13 -46.65 24.60 28.88
C LEU A 13 -47.01 23.12 29.06
N ALA A 14 -46.28 22.21 28.42
CA ALA A 14 -46.21 20.81 28.87
C ALA A 14 -44.94 20.16 28.31
N CYS A 15 -43.93 20.08 29.17
CA CYS A 15 -43.11 18.90 29.43
C CYS A 15 -43.13 17.81 28.35
N LEU A 16 -41.97 17.44 27.81
CA LEU A 16 -41.39 16.09 28.00
C LEU A 16 -40.09 15.95 27.17
N THR A 17 -38.96 15.99 27.90
CA THR A 17 -37.87 15.00 27.85
C THR A 17 -37.26 14.57 26.49
N LEU A 18 -35.98 14.92 26.31
CA LEU A 18 -34.85 14.21 25.65
C LEU A 18 -35.08 13.43 24.31
N PRO A 19 -34.10 13.45 23.37
CA PRO A 19 -32.67 13.54 23.67
C PRO A 19 -31.90 14.61 22.89
N LEU A 20 -31.00 15.26 23.62
CA LEU A 20 -29.88 16.06 23.14
C LEU A 20 -28.78 15.17 22.49
N LEU A 21 -29.15 14.08 21.81
CA LEU A 21 -28.24 13.00 21.39
C LEU A 21 -28.33 12.64 19.89
N VAL A 22 -28.80 13.55 19.03
CA VAL A 22 -28.85 13.27 17.57
C VAL A 22 -28.12 14.32 16.72
N THR A 23 -27.58 15.40 17.31
CA THR A 23 -26.93 16.47 16.55
C THR A 23 -25.40 16.44 16.55
N LEU A 24 -24.74 15.33 16.90
CA LEU A 24 -23.28 15.24 16.86
C LEU A 24 -22.74 13.92 16.29
N LEU A 25 -23.35 13.43 15.20
CA LEU A 25 -22.70 12.47 14.31
C LEU A 25 -22.84 12.88 12.83
N VAL A 26 -22.95 14.18 12.57
CA VAL A 26 -22.39 14.67 11.31
C VAL A 26 -20.89 14.56 11.50
N ARG A 27 -20.30 13.46 11.03
CA ARG A 27 -18.88 13.44 10.68
C ARG A 27 -18.70 14.67 9.80
N ILE A 28 -18.10 15.71 10.36
CA ILE A 28 -17.48 16.74 9.54
C ILE A 28 -16.41 15.95 8.80
N CYS A 29 -16.71 15.52 7.57
CA CYS A 29 -15.66 15.07 6.66
C CYS A 29 -14.71 16.26 6.61
N LYS A 30 -13.54 16.13 7.24
CA LYS A 30 -12.46 17.09 7.05
C LYS A 30 -12.05 17.01 5.58
N ALA A 31 -11.76 18.16 4.99
CA ALA A 31 -11.16 18.17 3.65
C ALA A 31 -9.84 17.41 3.74
N ASP A 32 -9.62 16.49 2.80
CA ASP A 32 -8.33 15.83 2.65
C ASP A 32 -7.37 16.89 2.12
N ASP A 33 -6.47 17.40 2.97
CA ASP A 33 -5.49 18.39 2.49
C ASP A 33 -4.50 17.68 1.57
N MET A 34 -4.56 18.06 0.30
CA MET A 34 -3.83 17.46 -0.79
C MET A 34 -3.26 18.55 -1.69
N TYR A 35 -2.01 18.41 -2.08
CA TYR A 35 -1.32 19.34 -2.96
C TYR A 35 -0.82 18.59 -4.19
N PRO A 36 -1.23 18.96 -5.42
CA PRO A 36 -0.79 18.27 -6.63
C PRO A 36 0.74 18.28 -6.79
N PHE A 37 1.32 17.15 -7.21
CA PHE A 37 2.76 17.03 -7.44
C PHE A 37 3.13 17.75 -8.74
N PRO A 38 3.98 18.80 -8.71
CA PRO A 38 4.27 19.60 -9.88
C PRO A 38 5.05 18.81 -10.94
N CYS A 39 4.74 19.06 -12.21
CA CYS A 39 5.46 18.44 -13.32
C CYS A 39 6.95 18.82 -13.37
N SER A 40 7.80 17.83 -13.66
CA SER A 40 9.17 18.06 -14.11
C SER A 40 9.19 18.30 -15.63
N GLN A 41 10.11 19.16 -16.08
CA GLN A 41 10.36 19.38 -17.51
C GLN A 41 11.02 18.17 -18.17
N GLU A 42 11.73 17.34 -17.39
CA GLU A 42 12.52 16.22 -17.90
C GLU A 42 11.75 14.90 -17.88
N ILE A 43 10.78 14.75 -16.97
CA ILE A 43 10.04 13.50 -16.78
C ILE A 43 8.58 13.70 -17.14
N GLN A 44 8.16 13.16 -18.27
CA GLN A 44 6.74 13.20 -18.65
C GLN A 44 5.94 12.03 -18.05
N LYS A 45 6.57 10.88 -17.82
CA LYS A 45 5.93 9.67 -17.27
C LYS A 45 6.88 8.87 -16.40
N CYS A 46 6.34 8.18 -15.40
CA CYS A 46 7.07 7.22 -14.57
C CYS A 46 6.13 6.15 -13.99
N ASP A 47 6.69 5.07 -13.47
CA ASP A 47 5.94 4.15 -12.60
C ASP A 47 5.83 4.76 -11.20
N ALA A 48 4.61 4.86 -10.68
CA ALA A 48 4.30 5.28 -9.32
C ALA A 48 3.49 4.22 -8.58
N LEU A 49 3.26 4.43 -7.28
CA LEU A 49 2.43 3.57 -6.45
C LEU A 49 1.36 4.40 -5.76
N LEU A 50 0.13 3.88 -5.71
CA LEU A 50 -0.93 4.42 -4.87
C LEU A 50 -1.13 3.48 -3.69
N TYR A 51 -1.05 4.00 -2.47
CA TYR A 51 -1.35 3.23 -1.27
C TYR A 51 -2.87 3.14 -1.10
N HIS A 52 -3.41 1.93 -1.11
CA HIS A 52 -4.82 1.67 -0.88
C HIS A 52 -5.04 1.06 0.50
N THR A 53 -5.70 1.81 1.38
CA THR A 53 -6.15 1.31 2.68
C THR A 53 -7.41 0.48 2.47
N ASN A 54 -7.33 -0.81 2.75
CA ASN A 54 -8.45 -1.71 2.52
C ASN A 54 -9.43 -1.68 3.70
N THR A 55 -10.63 -1.16 3.45
CA THR A 55 -11.72 -1.13 4.44
C THR A 55 -12.73 -2.25 4.25
N GLY A 56 -12.35 -3.35 3.58
CA GLY A 56 -13.18 -4.55 3.37
C GLY A 56 -13.71 -4.75 1.94
N LEU A 57 -13.06 -4.15 0.93
CA LEU A 57 -13.35 -4.42 -0.48
C LEU A 57 -12.57 -5.65 -0.97
N ASP A 58 -13.13 -6.38 -1.94
CA ASP A 58 -12.41 -7.45 -2.63
C ASP A 58 -11.29 -6.87 -3.53
N GLU A 59 -10.18 -7.58 -3.67
CA GLU A 59 -9.08 -7.21 -4.58
C GLU A 59 -9.55 -6.96 -6.01
N VAL A 60 -10.55 -7.71 -6.50
CA VAL A 60 -11.14 -7.53 -7.83
C VAL A 60 -11.93 -6.23 -7.92
N GLU A 61 -12.64 -5.86 -6.86
CA GLU A 61 -13.38 -4.58 -6.82
C GLU A 61 -12.40 -3.40 -6.81
N ILE A 62 -11.36 -3.47 -5.97
CA ILE A 62 -10.30 -2.47 -5.93
C ILE A 62 -9.66 -2.34 -7.31
N ALA A 63 -9.28 -3.45 -7.94
CA ALA A 63 -8.69 -3.47 -9.27
C ALA A 63 -9.60 -2.83 -10.33
N SER A 64 -10.92 -3.04 -10.24
CA SER A 64 -11.88 -2.38 -11.12
C SER A 64 -11.89 -0.86 -10.93
N TYR A 65 -11.82 -0.34 -9.70
CA TYR A 65 -11.81 1.11 -9.47
C TYR A 65 -10.54 1.76 -9.98
N TYR A 66 -9.40 1.10 -9.78
CA TYR A 66 -8.09 1.58 -10.22
C TYR A 66 -7.77 1.23 -11.68
N SER A 67 -8.62 0.48 -12.41
CA SER A 67 -8.39 0.07 -13.80
C SER A 67 -7.05 -0.65 -14.03
N VAL A 68 -6.69 -1.55 -13.11
CA VAL A 68 -5.42 -2.31 -13.11
C VAL A 68 -5.68 -3.81 -12.95
N ASP A 69 -4.67 -4.64 -13.20
CA ASP A 69 -4.74 -6.08 -12.96
C ASP A 69 -4.48 -6.37 -11.46
N PRO A 70 -5.36 -7.08 -10.73
CA PRO A 70 -5.18 -7.37 -9.30
C PRO A 70 -3.91 -8.16 -9.01
N SER A 71 -3.37 -8.93 -9.96
CA SER A 71 -2.10 -9.65 -9.81
C SER A 71 -0.88 -8.74 -9.66
N THR A 72 -1.03 -7.44 -9.98
CA THR A 72 0.02 -6.43 -9.82
C THR A 72 0.07 -5.84 -8.41
N PHE A 73 -0.94 -6.09 -7.58
CA PHE A 73 -1.02 -5.55 -6.23
C PHE A 73 0.11 -6.06 -5.37
N ARG A 74 0.68 -5.17 -4.55
CA ARG A 74 1.69 -5.55 -3.57
C ARG A 74 1.07 -5.43 -2.19
N PRO A 75 0.74 -6.54 -1.51
CA PRO A 75 0.15 -6.49 -0.19
C PRO A 75 1.13 -5.86 0.80
N ILE A 76 0.62 -5.02 1.68
CA ILE A 76 1.37 -4.36 2.74
C ILE A 76 0.55 -4.35 4.02
N SER A 77 1.18 -4.60 5.17
CA SER A 77 0.48 -4.63 6.45
C SER A 77 0.57 -3.26 7.13
N HIS A 78 -0.57 -2.74 7.59
CA HIS A 78 -0.66 -1.59 8.47
C HIS A 78 -1.41 -2.00 9.75
N GLY A 79 -0.67 -2.13 10.85
CA GLY A 79 -1.20 -2.77 12.05
C GLY A 79 -1.71 -4.18 11.75
N ASN A 80 -3.02 -4.38 11.91
CA ASN A 80 -3.71 -5.66 11.63
C ASN A 80 -4.40 -5.69 10.25
N ASN A 81 -4.36 -4.58 9.50
CA ASN A 81 -5.01 -4.47 8.20
C ASN A 81 -4.08 -4.94 7.08
N LYS A 82 -4.68 -5.57 6.07
CA LYS A 82 -4.01 -5.93 4.81
C LYS A 82 -4.38 -4.87 3.77
N ASP A 83 -3.45 -3.96 3.53
CA ASP A 83 -3.53 -2.88 2.56
C ASP A 83 -2.76 -3.26 1.29
N TYR A 84 -2.77 -2.39 0.28
CA TYR A 84 -2.15 -2.65 -1.02
C TYR A 84 -1.36 -1.45 -1.53
N LEU A 85 -0.20 -1.70 -2.12
CA LEU A 85 0.43 -0.75 -3.04
C LEU A 85 0.01 -1.12 -4.46
N ILE A 86 -0.63 -0.18 -5.15
CA ILE A 86 -1.16 -0.34 -6.50
C ILE A 86 -0.21 0.35 -7.49
N PRO A 87 0.50 -0.41 -8.36
CA PRO A 87 1.37 0.18 -9.38
C PRO A 87 0.54 0.86 -10.46
N VAL A 88 0.89 2.11 -10.79
CA VAL A 88 0.18 2.90 -11.80
C VAL A 88 1.15 3.67 -12.72
N PRO A 89 0.82 3.82 -14.01
CA PRO A 89 1.56 4.68 -14.92
C PRO A 89 1.21 6.15 -14.64
N CYS A 90 2.11 6.85 -13.98
CA CYS A 90 1.96 8.25 -13.63
C CYS A 90 2.41 9.14 -14.78
N SER A 91 1.64 10.18 -15.13
CA SER A 91 1.96 11.09 -16.23
C SER A 91 1.71 12.55 -15.88
N CYS A 92 2.60 13.43 -16.33
CA CYS A 92 2.36 14.87 -16.29
C CYS A 92 1.24 15.23 -17.26
N GLY A 93 0.29 16.04 -16.80
CA GLY A 93 -0.80 16.54 -17.60
C GLY A 93 -1.45 17.78 -16.99
N ASP A 94 -2.34 18.37 -17.77
CA ASP A 94 -3.15 19.51 -17.35
C ASP A 94 -4.59 19.04 -17.11
N THR A 95 -5.19 19.54 -16.04
CA THR A 95 -6.63 19.40 -15.79
C THR A 95 -7.40 20.49 -16.54
N ASP A 96 -8.71 20.31 -16.72
CA ASP A 96 -9.56 21.27 -17.45
C ASP A 96 -9.53 22.69 -16.86
N ASN A 97 -9.20 22.82 -15.58
CA ASN A 97 -9.07 24.10 -14.88
C ASN A 97 -7.63 24.65 -14.85
N GLY A 98 -6.72 24.07 -15.63
CA GLY A 98 -5.35 24.56 -15.82
C GLY A 98 -4.36 24.15 -14.72
N THR A 99 -4.72 23.21 -13.84
CA THR A 99 -3.76 22.65 -12.88
C THR A 99 -2.86 21.65 -13.60
N GLN A 100 -1.58 22.00 -13.74
CA GLN A 100 -0.53 21.14 -14.31
C GLN A 100 0.17 20.33 -13.22
N ALA A 101 0.01 19.02 -13.23
CA ALA A 101 0.61 18.12 -12.25
C ALA A 101 0.69 16.68 -12.76
N TYR A 102 1.25 15.79 -11.94
CA TYR A 102 1.27 14.36 -12.22
C TYR A 102 -0.02 13.67 -11.78
N PHE A 103 -0.62 12.93 -12.72
CA PHE A 103 -1.87 12.21 -12.53
C PHE A 103 -1.82 10.80 -13.09
N TYR A 104 -2.66 9.96 -12.51
CA TYR A 104 -3.13 8.71 -13.08
C TYR A 104 -4.66 8.79 -13.20
N ASP A 105 -5.14 8.86 -14.43
CA ASP A 105 -6.57 9.03 -14.70
C ASP A 105 -7.28 7.68 -14.77
N VAL A 106 -8.34 7.54 -13.97
CA VAL A 106 -9.26 6.41 -14.03
C VAL A 106 -10.67 6.91 -14.32
N TYR A 107 -11.54 6.02 -14.79
CA TYR A 107 -12.91 6.39 -15.12
C TYR A 107 -13.91 5.74 -14.17
N TYR A 108 -14.86 6.54 -13.67
CA TYR A 108 -15.92 6.09 -12.79
C TYR A 108 -17.29 6.33 -13.43
N THR A 109 -18.21 5.37 -13.29
CA THR A 109 -19.61 5.56 -13.68
C THR A 109 -20.43 5.93 -12.45
N VAL A 110 -20.97 7.15 -12.45
CA VAL A 110 -21.65 7.74 -11.29
C VAL A 110 -22.94 6.99 -10.96
N LYS A 111 -23.12 6.62 -9.70
CA LYS A 111 -24.32 5.95 -9.18
C LYS A 111 -25.25 6.96 -8.50
N GLU A 112 -26.46 6.52 -8.18
CA GLU A 112 -27.44 7.34 -7.47
C GLU A 112 -26.93 7.69 -6.07
N GLY A 113 -26.98 8.98 -5.72
CA GLY A 113 -26.52 9.49 -4.42
C GLY A 113 -25.01 9.67 -4.28
N ASP A 114 -24.24 9.38 -5.33
CA ASP A 114 -22.80 9.64 -5.31
C ASP A 114 -22.49 11.14 -5.33
N THR A 115 -21.40 11.49 -4.66
CA THR A 115 -20.72 12.78 -4.82
C THR A 115 -19.26 12.50 -5.15
N PHE A 116 -18.59 13.41 -5.85
CA PHE A 116 -17.15 13.27 -6.16
C PHE A 116 -16.35 12.96 -4.90
N ARG A 117 -16.60 13.72 -3.83
CA ARG A 117 -15.92 13.56 -2.54
C ARG A 117 -16.14 12.18 -1.92
N ASN A 118 -17.37 11.66 -1.93
CA ASN A 118 -17.64 10.34 -1.37
C ASN A 118 -17.01 9.23 -2.22
N VAL A 119 -17.02 9.36 -3.55
CA VAL A 119 -16.37 8.41 -4.46
C VAL A 119 -14.85 8.42 -4.26
N SER A 120 -14.24 9.61 -4.21
CA SER A 120 -12.82 9.79 -3.91
C SER A 120 -12.45 9.17 -2.57
N ALA A 121 -13.13 9.55 -1.49
CA ALA A 121 -12.85 9.05 -0.15
C ALA A 121 -13.03 7.52 -0.02
N ARG A 122 -14.09 6.97 -0.63
CA ARG A 122 -14.47 5.57 -0.45
C ARG A 122 -13.68 4.61 -1.33
N PHE A 123 -13.44 4.96 -2.60
CA PHE A 123 -12.85 4.04 -3.57
C PHE A 123 -11.39 4.35 -3.89
N TYR A 124 -10.97 5.60 -3.67
CA TYR A 124 -9.63 6.09 -4.00
C TYR A 124 -8.88 6.63 -2.78
N ASN A 125 -9.37 6.35 -1.56
CA ASN A 125 -8.83 6.83 -0.29
C ASN A 125 -8.52 8.34 -0.26
N GLY A 126 -9.35 9.17 -0.93
CA GLY A 126 -9.19 10.63 -0.96
C GLY A 126 -8.12 11.13 -1.93
N GLN A 127 -7.51 10.26 -2.74
CA GLN A 127 -6.39 10.61 -3.62
C GLN A 127 -6.82 11.19 -4.98
N ALA A 128 -8.13 11.32 -5.24
CA ALA A 128 -8.62 11.95 -6.46
C ALA A 128 -8.76 13.46 -6.26
N LEU A 129 -8.09 14.24 -7.11
CA LEU A 129 -8.11 15.70 -7.08
C LEU A 129 -9.44 16.25 -7.58
N GLU A 130 -10.08 17.05 -6.73
CA GLU A 130 -11.21 17.91 -7.12
C GLU A 130 -10.64 19.10 -7.89
N VAL A 131 -10.94 19.17 -9.18
CA VAL A 131 -10.44 20.20 -10.09
C VAL A 131 -11.39 21.38 -10.19
N GLY A 132 -12.68 21.20 -9.93
CA GLY A 132 -13.73 22.22 -9.95
C GLY A 132 -14.79 21.94 -11.03
N GLY A 133 -16.07 22.11 -10.67
CA GLY A 133 -17.21 21.85 -11.57
C GLY A 133 -17.77 20.42 -11.47
N GLU A 134 -17.21 19.58 -10.60
CA GLU A 134 -17.63 18.20 -10.37
C GLU A 134 -19.10 18.11 -9.94
N GLU A 135 -19.58 19.05 -9.12
CA GLU A 135 -20.99 19.15 -8.73
C GLU A 135 -21.97 19.19 -9.93
N ASN A 136 -21.53 19.73 -11.07
CA ASN A 136 -22.28 19.74 -12.33
C ASN A 136 -21.93 18.54 -13.23
N ASN A 137 -20.77 17.93 -13.03
CA ASN A 137 -20.25 16.81 -13.82
C ASN A 137 -20.46 15.43 -13.16
N PHE A 138 -21.14 15.36 -12.02
CA PHE A 138 -21.48 14.12 -11.30
C PHE A 138 -22.98 13.68 -11.39
N PRO A 139 -23.69 13.80 -12.52
CA PRO A 139 -25.04 13.24 -12.63
C PRO A 139 -25.00 11.71 -12.73
N THR A 140 -25.97 11.03 -12.12
CA THR A 140 -26.07 9.56 -12.17
C THR A 140 -26.05 9.03 -13.60
N GLY A 141 -25.23 8.01 -13.83
CA GLY A 141 -25.03 7.34 -15.12
C GLY A 141 -23.94 7.97 -15.98
N SER A 142 -23.43 9.17 -15.65
CA SER A 142 -22.30 9.74 -16.39
C SER A 142 -21.01 8.95 -16.14
N LYS A 143 -20.12 8.96 -17.12
CA LYS A 143 -18.75 8.47 -16.98
C LYS A 143 -17.83 9.67 -16.77
N VAL A 144 -17.23 9.75 -15.59
CA VAL A 144 -16.36 10.85 -15.16
C VAL A 144 -14.92 10.38 -15.04
N THR A 145 -13.98 11.29 -15.24
CA THR A 145 -12.56 11.05 -14.97
C THR A 145 -12.25 11.38 -13.52
N MET A 146 -11.60 10.46 -12.82
CA MET A 146 -11.06 10.67 -11.48
C MET A 146 -9.54 10.84 -11.62
N HIS A 147 -9.06 12.06 -11.42
CA HIS A 147 -7.64 12.40 -11.52
C HIS A 147 -6.90 12.00 -10.24
N LEU A 148 -6.34 10.78 -10.19
CA LEU A 148 -5.60 10.32 -9.01
C LEU A 148 -4.21 10.95 -9.01
N ILE A 149 -3.86 11.66 -7.94
CA ILE A 149 -2.54 12.31 -7.88
C ILE A 149 -1.42 11.28 -7.67
N CYS A 150 -0.32 11.49 -8.39
CA CYS A 150 0.89 10.69 -8.26
C CYS A 150 2.11 11.60 -8.39
N GLY A 151 3.32 11.04 -8.38
CA GLY A 151 4.53 11.84 -8.50
C GLY A 151 5.67 11.09 -9.18
N CYS A 152 6.53 11.83 -9.85
CA CYS A 152 7.73 11.29 -10.49
C CYS A 152 9.00 11.88 -9.87
N LEU A 153 10.01 11.03 -9.72
CA LEU A 153 11.36 11.42 -9.30
C LEU A 153 12.36 10.99 -10.38
N GLU A 154 13.42 11.77 -10.56
CA GLU A 154 14.55 11.44 -11.45
C GLU A 154 15.34 10.22 -10.96
N SER A 155 15.24 9.90 -9.67
CA SER A 155 15.94 8.80 -9.03
C SER A 155 15.54 7.44 -9.61
N GLN A 156 16.47 6.75 -10.26
CA GLN A 156 16.23 5.40 -10.77
C GLN A 156 15.99 4.37 -9.66
N SER A 157 16.45 4.61 -8.43
CA SER A 157 16.34 3.70 -7.27
C SER A 157 15.13 3.93 -6.38
N ARG A 158 14.29 4.93 -6.65
CA ARG A 158 13.12 5.27 -5.81
C ARG A 158 11.86 5.37 -6.64
N THR A 159 10.72 5.07 -6.01
CA THR A 159 9.38 5.24 -6.57
C THR A 159 8.53 6.02 -5.58
N VAL A 160 7.73 6.96 -6.07
CA VAL A 160 6.81 7.73 -5.21
C VAL A 160 5.59 6.88 -4.90
N VAL A 161 5.23 6.84 -3.62
CA VAL A 161 3.98 6.30 -3.11
C VAL A 161 3.07 7.47 -2.73
N THR A 162 1.90 7.60 -3.35
CA THR A 162 0.84 8.48 -2.84
C THR A 162 0.18 7.80 -1.66
N TYR A 163 0.20 8.43 -0.49
CA TYR A 163 -0.22 7.85 0.78
C TYR A 163 -1.21 8.78 1.49
N THR A 164 -2.39 8.27 1.82
CA THR A 164 -3.35 9.01 2.65
C THR A 164 -3.11 8.68 4.12
N VAL A 165 -2.77 9.68 4.92
CA VAL A 165 -2.46 9.53 6.35
C VAL A 165 -3.63 8.88 7.08
N GLN A 166 -3.37 7.74 7.69
CA GLN A 166 -4.33 6.96 8.45
C GLN A 166 -4.36 7.40 9.91
N GLN A 167 -5.37 6.96 10.64
CA GLN A 167 -5.46 7.23 12.07
C GLN A 167 -4.31 6.55 12.82
N GLY A 168 -3.55 7.33 13.59
CA GLY A 168 -2.43 6.84 14.40
C GLY A 168 -1.07 6.84 13.68
N ASP A 169 -1.01 7.32 12.44
CA ASP A 169 0.26 7.46 11.73
C ASP A 169 1.13 8.57 12.32
N SER A 170 2.45 8.38 12.15
CA SER A 170 3.48 9.41 12.28
C SER A 170 4.38 9.38 11.04
N LEU A 171 5.16 10.44 10.81
CA LEU A 171 6.18 10.41 9.75
C LEU A 171 7.18 9.26 9.96
N SER A 172 7.50 8.92 11.22
CA SER A 172 8.41 7.82 11.55
C SER A 172 7.85 6.43 11.24
N SER A 173 6.56 6.20 11.53
CA SER A 173 5.91 4.91 11.22
C SER A 173 5.83 4.69 9.71
N MET A 174 5.40 5.72 8.96
CA MET A 174 5.36 5.69 7.50
C MET A 174 6.76 5.51 6.89
N ALA A 175 7.76 6.22 7.40
CA ALA A 175 9.15 6.11 6.94
C ALA A 175 9.68 4.69 7.12
N THR A 176 9.38 4.06 8.25
CA THR A 176 9.78 2.68 8.53
C THR A 176 9.04 1.70 7.61
N GLN A 177 7.71 1.84 7.50
CA GLN A 177 6.87 0.96 6.69
C GLN A 177 7.27 1.00 5.20
N LEU A 178 7.52 2.19 4.67
CA LEU A 178 7.87 2.41 3.26
C LEU A 178 9.39 2.55 3.04
N SER A 179 10.20 2.12 4.02
CA SER A 179 11.66 2.04 3.92
C SER A 179 12.30 3.32 3.35
N THR A 180 11.96 4.45 3.94
CA THR A 180 12.45 5.79 3.58
C THR A 180 12.88 6.56 4.82
N SER A 181 13.33 7.81 4.66
CA SER A 181 13.64 8.69 5.79
C SER A 181 12.56 9.75 6.00
N ILE A 182 12.42 10.25 7.23
CA ILE A 182 11.52 11.38 7.54
C ILE A 182 11.87 12.59 6.67
N ASN A 183 13.17 12.87 6.50
CA ASN A 183 13.66 13.97 5.68
C ASN A 183 13.21 13.83 4.22
N ASP A 184 13.25 12.61 3.67
CA ASP A 184 12.81 12.37 2.29
C ASP A 184 11.30 12.61 2.15
N ILE A 185 10.48 12.17 3.13
CA ILE A 185 9.04 12.47 3.15
C ILE A 185 8.82 13.99 3.21
N GLN A 186 9.46 14.69 4.14
CA GLN A 186 9.27 16.14 4.27
C GLN A 186 9.73 16.91 3.03
N SER A 187 10.78 16.43 2.36
CA SER A 187 11.31 17.08 1.16
C SER A 187 10.28 17.20 0.04
N LEU A 188 9.37 16.23 -0.08
CA LEU A 188 8.29 16.18 -1.07
C LEU A 188 6.97 16.79 -0.57
N ASN A 189 6.82 17.01 0.73
CA ASN A 189 5.54 17.41 1.36
C ASN A 189 5.65 18.69 2.19
N ARG A 190 6.49 19.65 1.76
CA ARG A 190 6.82 20.86 2.54
C ARG A 190 5.59 21.66 2.97
N ASN A 191 4.54 21.68 2.14
CA ASN A 191 3.29 22.41 2.40
C ASN A 191 2.51 21.86 3.61
N LEU A 192 2.63 20.57 3.89
CA LEU A 192 1.89 19.89 4.96
C LEU A 192 2.77 19.56 6.17
N THR A 193 4.04 19.25 5.94
CA THR A 193 4.94 18.65 6.94
C THR A 193 5.99 19.62 7.47
N SER A 194 5.69 20.93 7.43
CA SER A 194 6.54 21.98 7.99
C SER A 194 6.83 21.78 9.49
N ASN A 195 5.91 21.14 10.23
CA ASN A 195 6.15 20.61 11.57
C ASN A 195 6.17 19.06 11.51
N PRO A 196 7.33 18.38 11.69
CA PRO A 196 7.43 16.93 11.59
C PRO A 196 6.65 16.17 12.67
N ASP A 197 6.40 16.80 13.82
CA ASP A 197 5.71 16.17 14.96
C ASP A 197 4.19 16.15 14.78
N PHE A 198 3.69 16.73 13.68
CA PHE A 198 2.27 16.88 13.45
C PHE A 198 1.88 16.50 12.03
N ILE A 199 1.06 15.45 11.93
CA ILE A 199 0.35 15.08 10.70
C ILE A 199 -1.11 14.80 11.03
N ASN A 200 -2.03 15.15 10.14
CA ASN A 200 -3.45 14.84 10.30
C ASN A 200 -3.87 13.67 9.43
N SER A 201 -4.74 12.82 9.97
CA SER A 201 -5.41 11.81 9.15
C SER A 201 -6.24 12.46 8.05
N GLY A 202 -6.19 11.86 6.86
CA GLY A 202 -6.79 12.38 5.61
C GLY A 202 -5.82 13.17 4.74
N TRP A 203 -4.66 13.61 5.26
CA TRP A 203 -3.64 14.26 4.44
C TRP A 203 -3.10 13.31 3.38
N VAL A 204 -2.96 13.78 2.14
CA VAL A 204 -2.36 12.99 1.07
C VAL A 204 -0.90 13.42 0.87
N LEU A 205 0.01 12.49 1.12
CA LEU A 205 1.46 12.70 1.12
C LEU A 205 2.14 11.89 0.03
N TYR A 206 3.29 12.37 -0.41
CA TYR A 206 4.19 11.69 -1.34
C TYR A 206 5.37 11.07 -0.59
N VAL A 207 5.45 9.74 -0.57
CA VAL A 207 6.48 9.00 0.18
C VAL A 207 7.43 8.31 -0.78
N PRO A 208 8.72 8.70 -0.86
CA PRO A 208 9.67 8.10 -1.78
C PRO A 208 10.20 6.77 -1.23
N MET A 209 9.76 5.65 -1.80
CA MET A 209 10.12 4.30 -1.40
C MET A 209 11.27 3.75 -2.25
N ALA A 210 12.24 3.07 -1.61
CA ALA A 210 13.32 2.39 -2.33
C ALA A 210 12.80 1.21 -3.18
N LYS A 211 13.29 1.08 -4.42
CA LYS A 211 12.86 0.02 -5.35
C LYS A 211 13.38 -1.37 -4.98
N ASP A 212 14.47 -1.45 -4.22
CA ASP A 212 15.20 -2.71 -3.93
C ASP A 212 14.41 -3.69 -3.03
N ARG A 213 13.24 -3.29 -2.53
CA ARG A 213 12.30 -4.15 -1.80
C ARG A 213 11.05 -4.55 -2.59
N ILE A 214 11.00 -4.20 -3.87
CA ILE A 214 9.97 -4.69 -4.78
C ILE A 214 10.47 -6.03 -5.33
N PRO A 215 9.97 -7.18 -4.87
CA PRO A 215 10.21 -8.41 -5.61
C PRO A 215 9.69 -8.18 -7.03
N ALA A 216 10.60 -8.16 -8.00
CA ALA A 216 10.21 -8.16 -9.40
C ALA A 216 9.26 -9.34 -9.58
N VAL A 217 8.03 -9.08 -10.02
CA VAL A 217 7.14 -10.15 -10.46
C VAL A 217 7.94 -10.94 -11.48
N PRO A 218 8.30 -12.21 -11.22
CA PRO A 218 9.05 -12.96 -12.18
C PRO A 218 8.18 -13.03 -13.42
N LYS A 219 8.63 -12.40 -14.51
CA LYS A 219 8.09 -12.66 -15.83
C LYS A 219 8.41 -14.13 -16.09
N THR A 220 7.56 -15.05 -15.64
CA THR A 220 7.59 -16.46 -16.08
C THR A 220 7.06 -16.47 -17.50
N MET A 221 7.92 -15.95 -18.36
CA MET A 221 7.82 -15.81 -19.80
C MET A 221 7.87 -17.21 -20.38
N THR A 222 6.70 -17.80 -20.61
CA THR A 222 6.31 -18.66 -21.76
C THR A 222 7.26 -19.76 -22.27
N LEU A 223 8.35 -20.08 -21.58
CA LEU A 223 9.36 -21.04 -22.01
C LEU A 223 8.86 -22.47 -21.83
N PHE A 224 8.07 -22.73 -20.79
CA PHE A 224 7.46 -24.05 -20.59
C PHE A 224 6.42 -24.41 -21.66
N SER A 225 5.73 -23.42 -22.25
CA SER A 225 4.78 -23.66 -23.34
C SER A 225 5.48 -24.07 -24.63
N MET A 226 6.65 -23.47 -24.92
CA MET A 226 7.44 -23.79 -26.10
C MET A 226 8.16 -25.14 -25.95
N ILE A 227 8.67 -25.45 -24.74
CA ILE A 227 9.28 -26.76 -24.45
C ILE A 227 8.22 -27.87 -24.52
N ALA A 228 7.01 -27.65 -23.99
CA ALA A 228 5.92 -28.61 -24.11
C ALA A 228 5.50 -28.84 -25.57
N LEU A 229 5.39 -27.78 -26.39
CA LEU A 229 5.08 -27.91 -27.81
C LEU A 229 6.18 -28.66 -28.57
N LEU A 230 7.46 -28.37 -28.29
CA LEU A 230 8.59 -29.09 -28.89
C LEU A 230 8.60 -30.58 -28.51
N ILE A 231 8.33 -30.92 -27.24
CA ILE A 231 8.20 -32.31 -26.79
C ILE A 231 7.03 -33.01 -27.50
N ILE A 232 5.88 -32.34 -27.66
CA ILE A 232 4.72 -32.89 -28.38
C ILE A 232 5.04 -33.11 -29.87
N LEU A 233 5.73 -32.17 -30.52
CA LEU A 233 6.11 -32.30 -31.94
C LEU A 233 7.14 -33.42 -32.17
N VAL A 234 8.12 -33.57 -31.27
CA VAL A 234 9.11 -34.67 -31.33
C VAL A 234 8.44 -36.03 -31.10
N ARG A 235 7.48 -36.11 -30.15
CA ARG A 235 6.69 -37.34 -29.93
C ARG A 235 5.82 -37.71 -31.14
N ARG A 236 5.18 -36.74 -31.80
CA ARG A 236 4.40 -36.98 -33.03
C ARG A 236 5.27 -37.47 -34.18
N LYS A 237 6.51 -36.97 -34.30
CA LYS A 237 7.47 -37.41 -35.32
C LYS A 237 8.02 -38.81 -35.05
N ALA A 238 8.25 -39.16 -33.78
CA ALA A 238 8.68 -40.50 -33.38
C ALA A 238 7.59 -41.56 -33.59
N GLN A 239 6.32 -41.19 -33.48
CA GLN A 239 5.19 -42.09 -33.76
C GLN A 239 4.93 -42.30 -35.26
N GLN A 240 5.42 -41.42 -36.14
CA GLN A 240 5.27 -41.57 -37.60
C GLN A 240 6.33 -42.46 -38.26
N MET A 241 7.34 -42.93 -37.52
CA MET A 241 8.49 -43.65 -38.09
C MET A 241 8.62 -45.10 -37.60
N SER A 242 7.50 -45.71 -37.20
CA SER A 242 7.46 -47.12 -36.77
C SER A 242 6.20 -47.79 -37.29
N GLU A 243 6.16 -48.03 -38.60
CA GLU A 243 5.26 -49.01 -39.22
C GLU A 243 6.10 -49.91 -40.14
N GLU A 244 6.67 -50.99 -39.59
CA GLU A 244 6.69 -52.33 -40.21
C GLU A 244 7.15 -53.43 -39.22
N ASP A 245 6.20 -54.33 -38.94
CA ASP A 245 6.18 -55.73 -38.50
C ASP A 245 6.86 -56.25 -37.18
N PRO A 246 6.18 -57.11 -36.37
CA PRO A 246 6.60 -57.49 -35.02
C PRO A 246 7.22 -58.89 -34.91
N LYS A 247 8.06 -59.12 -33.88
CA LYS A 247 8.23 -60.44 -33.24
C LYS A 247 8.50 -60.31 -31.73
N PRO A 248 7.91 -61.16 -30.86
CA PRO A 248 7.87 -60.93 -29.43
C PRO A 248 8.95 -61.75 -28.70
N VAL A 249 9.73 -61.13 -27.80
CA VAL A 249 10.37 -61.86 -26.70
C VAL A 249 10.42 -61.01 -25.43
N SER A 250 9.92 -61.65 -24.38
CA SER A 250 9.85 -61.32 -22.96
C SER A 250 11.13 -60.78 -22.30
N LYS A 251 11.01 -59.86 -21.32
CA LYS A 251 11.11 -60.13 -19.87
C LYS A 251 11.15 -58.84 -19.03
N ASN A 252 10.52 -58.96 -17.86
CA ASN A 252 10.34 -58.02 -16.75
C ASN A 252 11.63 -57.34 -16.25
N ILE A 253 11.50 -56.17 -15.60
CA ILE A 253 12.15 -55.75 -14.32
C ILE A 253 11.49 -54.41 -13.92
N SER A 254 10.60 -54.43 -12.92
CA SER A 254 10.82 -53.96 -11.53
C SER A 254 10.81 -52.44 -11.37
N ALA A 255 9.68 -51.94 -10.86
CA ALA A 255 9.53 -50.58 -10.36
C ALA A 255 10.09 -50.47 -8.93
N ARG A 256 10.89 -49.43 -8.68
CA ARG A 256 11.07 -48.87 -7.32
C ARG A 256 11.06 -47.36 -7.40
N ALA A 257 10.01 -46.78 -6.83
CA ALA A 257 9.90 -45.37 -6.49
C ALA A 257 10.88 -45.04 -5.36
N PHE A 258 11.52 -43.88 -5.43
CA PHE A 258 12.38 -43.37 -4.35
C PHE A 258 11.71 -42.18 -3.65
N SER A 259 11.76 -42.26 -2.33
CA SER A 259 11.12 -41.41 -1.33
C SER A 259 11.74 -40.02 -1.25
N LEU A 260 10.90 -39.01 -1.03
CA LEU A 260 11.27 -37.64 -0.64
C LEU A 260 11.63 -37.61 0.86
N GLN A 261 12.86 -37.24 1.18
CA GLN A 261 13.26 -36.75 2.51
C GLN A 261 14.37 -35.72 2.31
N ASN A 262 14.05 -34.42 2.35
CA ASN A 262 15.05 -33.36 2.42
C ASN A 262 15.07 -32.80 3.83
N SER A 263 16.04 -33.24 4.62
CA SER A 263 16.46 -32.58 5.86
C SER A 263 17.36 -31.39 5.51
N PHE A 264 16.99 -30.23 6.01
CA PHE A 264 17.87 -29.08 6.19
C PHE A 264 19.13 -29.50 6.95
N LEU A 265 20.32 -29.11 6.46
CA LEU A 265 21.49 -28.61 7.22
C LEU A 265 22.56 -28.19 6.19
N TYR A 266 22.93 -26.91 6.15
CA TYR A 266 24.17 -26.48 5.49
C TYR A 266 25.16 -26.06 6.58
N LYS A 267 26.28 -26.78 6.59
CA LYS A 267 27.38 -26.71 7.56
C LYS A 267 28.54 -25.96 6.92
N ASP A 268 29.21 -25.17 7.75
CA ASP A 268 30.37 -24.33 7.48
C ASP A 268 31.48 -24.98 6.65
N ASN A 269 32.16 -24.16 5.86
CA ASN A 269 33.62 -23.98 5.87
C ASN A 269 34.02 -23.00 4.75
N ILE A 270 34.75 -21.94 5.11
CA ILE A 270 36.03 -21.54 4.49
C ILE A 270 36.58 -20.36 5.31
N GLU A 271 37.74 -20.58 5.91
CA GLU A 271 38.58 -19.56 6.52
C GLU A 271 39.36 -18.78 5.45
N ASP A 272 39.43 -17.47 5.72
CA ASP A 272 40.54 -16.54 5.50
C ASP A 272 40.90 -16.10 4.06
N VAL A 273 40.46 -14.89 3.69
CA VAL A 273 41.37 -13.75 3.40
C VAL A 273 40.64 -12.42 3.73
N THR A 274 41.28 -11.69 4.63
CA THR A 274 41.10 -10.32 5.15
C THR A 274 40.29 -9.25 4.38
N ALA A 275 39.58 -8.47 5.20
CA ALA A 275 39.11 -7.08 5.04
C ALA A 275 37.75 -6.85 4.36
N PHE A 276 36.68 -6.87 5.17
CA PHE A 276 35.57 -5.89 5.21
C PHE A 276 34.58 -6.37 6.29
N GLU A 277 34.71 -5.88 7.52
CA GLU A 277 33.71 -6.12 8.56
C GLU A 277 33.26 -4.79 9.16
N SER A 278 32.21 -4.25 8.58
CA SER A 278 31.30 -3.35 9.30
C SER A 278 29.87 -3.78 8.99
N ASP A 279 29.15 -4.09 10.07
CA ASP A 279 27.69 -4.22 10.19
C ASP A 279 27.04 -5.54 9.74
N ARG A 280 27.42 -6.66 10.37
CA ARG A 280 26.46 -7.74 10.60
C ARG A 280 25.66 -7.45 11.87
N PRO A 281 24.31 -7.57 11.86
CA PRO A 281 23.53 -7.43 13.07
C PRO A 281 23.94 -8.52 14.07
N MET A 282 24.24 -8.11 15.29
CA MET A 282 24.57 -9.02 16.37
C MET A 282 23.29 -9.74 16.82
N ILE A 283 23.27 -11.06 16.68
CA ILE A 283 22.13 -11.89 17.05
C ILE A 283 22.39 -12.43 18.46
N TYR A 284 21.50 -12.11 19.40
CA TYR A 284 21.50 -12.66 20.75
C TYR A 284 20.40 -13.70 20.89
N SER A 285 20.71 -14.79 21.59
CA SER A 285 19.72 -15.76 22.03
C SER A 285 18.79 -15.17 23.09
N LEU A 286 17.60 -15.76 23.24
CA LEU A 286 16.66 -15.35 24.30
C LEU A 286 17.27 -15.53 25.70
N GLU A 287 18.06 -16.58 25.90
CA GLU A 287 18.75 -16.87 27.17
C GLU A 287 19.73 -15.75 27.55
N GLU A 288 20.53 -15.26 26.59
CA GLU A 288 21.44 -14.12 26.82
C GLU A 288 20.68 -12.83 27.18
N ILE A 289 19.49 -12.62 26.59
CA ILE A 289 18.64 -11.46 26.88
C ILE A 289 17.99 -11.59 28.27
N GLU A 290 17.54 -12.79 28.64
CA GLU A 290 16.99 -13.09 29.96
C GLU A 290 18.05 -12.87 31.05
N GLU A 291 19.27 -13.37 30.85
CA GLU A 291 20.39 -13.15 31.79
C GLU A 291 20.72 -11.65 31.93
N ALA A 292 20.88 -10.94 30.80
CA ALA A 292 21.21 -9.51 30.79
C ALA A 292 20.17 -8.66 31.52
N THR A 293 18.88 -9.03 31.42
CA THR A 293 17.76 -8.31 32.01
C THR A 293 17.36 -8.80 33.41
N ASN A 294 18.07 -9.77 33.98
CA ASN A 294 17.66 -10.46 35.23
C ASN A 294 16.23 -11.01 35.12
N ASN A 295 15.96 -11.77 34.06
CA ASN A 295 14.66 -12.33 33.71
C ASN A 295 13.55 -11.27 33.63
N PHE A 296 13.81 -10.18 32.90
CA PHE A 296 12.88 -9.06 32.72
C PHE A 296 12.41 -8.43 34.05
N ASP A 297 13.35 -8.15 34.95
CA ASP A 297 13.09 -7.51 36.24
C ASP A 297 12.42 -6.14 36.07
N GLU A 298 11.26 -5.95 36.70
CA GLU A 298 10.49 -4.68 36.65
C GLU A 298 11.29 -3.47 37.16
N THR A 299 12.29 -3.68 38.03
CA THR A 299 13.19 -2.60 38.48
C THR A 299 14.13 -2.10 37.37
N LYS A 300 14.38 -2.90 36.34
CA LYS A 300 15.18 -2.55 35.15
C LYS A 300 14.33 -2.04 33.99
N LYS A 301 13.02 -1.88 34.19
CA LYS A 301 12.10 -1.35 33.20
C LYS A 301 12.29 0.15 33.04
N ILE A 302 12.72 0.56 31.85
CA ILE A 302 13.01 1.96 31.53
C ILE A 302 11.86 2.63 30.77
N GLY A 303 10.88 1.86 30.30
CA GLY A 303 9.73 2.42 29.60
C GLY A 303 8.59 1.44 29.35
N THR A 304 7.40 2.00 29.21
CA THR A 304 6.15 1.31 28.83
C THR A 304 5.53 2.06 27.67
N GLY A 305 5.14 1.35 26.61
CA GLY A 305 4.42 1.94 25.48
C GLY A 305 3.42 0.97 24.87
N GLY A 306 2.77 1.38 23.77
CA GLY A 306 1.77 0.57 23.07
C GLY A 306 2.31 -0.74 22.46
N TYR A 307 3.63 -0.93 22.43
CA TYR A 307 4.31 -2.10 21.87
C TYR A 307 4.99 -2.97 22.94
N GLY A 308 4.72 -2.73 24.21
CA GLY A 308 5.24 -3.52 25.32
C GLY A 308 6.20 -2.76 26.23
N TYR A 309 7.14 -3.51 26.80
CA TYR A 309 8.02 -3.05 27.86
C TYR A 309 9.47 -2.95 27.37
N VAL A 310 10.15 -1.90 27.78
CA VAL A 310 11.58 -1.72 27.50
C VAL A 310 12.35 -1.95 28.78
N TYR A 311 13.27 -2.92 28.76
CA TYR A 311 14.16 -3.25 29.87
C TYR A 311 15.59 -2.88 29.56
N HIS A 312 16.31 -2.40 30.57
CA HIS A 312 17.75 -2.21 30.51
C HIS A 312 18.46 -3.54 30.83
N GLY A 313 19.35 -4.00 29.96
CA GLY A 313 20.16 -5.20 30.16
C GLY A 313 21.64 -4.95 29.86
N ILE A 314 22.53 -5.70 30.53
CA ILE A 314 23.98 -5.65 30.29
C ILE A 314 24.43 -7.03 29.82
N LEU A 315 24.95 -7.11 28.60
CA LEU A 315 25.45 -8.35 28.00
C LEU A 315 26.90 -8.60 28.41
N GLY A 316 27.24 -9.85 28.74
CA GLY A 316 28.62 -10.25 29.07
C GLY A 316 29.08 -9.97 30.49
N ALA A 317 28.16 -9.69 31.44
CA ALA A 317 28.49 -9.57 32.85
C ALA A 317 28.66 -10.96 33.49
N LYS A 318 29.90 -11.44 33.59
CA LYS A 318 30.32 -12.47 34.56
C LYS A 318 31.14 -11.83 35.66
#